data_AF-X1G8F8-F1
#
_entry.id   AF-X1G8F8-F1
#
_cell.length_a   1.000
_cell.length_b   1.000
_cell.length_c   1.000
_cell.angle_alpha   90.00
_cell.angle_beta   90.00
_cell.angle_gamma   90.00
#
_symmetry.space_group_name_H-M   'P 1'
#
loop_
_entity.id
_entity.type
_entity.pdbx_description
1 polymer ?
#
loop_
_entity_poly.entity_id
_entity_poly.type
_entity_poly.pdbx_seq_one_letter_code
_entity_poly.pdbx_strand_id
1 'polypeptide(L)'
;MKTASILVLVISIACSAALLVLSLWPGAFDTLYFIALLTAVFWVPMAGIGALVLLVLAIRMVIKGARGSRASLVRLVVAGAVPFLSLAIVLTNIPLRLAFIFCRPSFEQWVESAPASQYGGETLNRRIGMWRVDEYAADPRGGVYFRVGTGQDGLGPNTMSHGFAFKPNFEGSPFGNAKYRRSRLTGDWFYFQVSDDY
;
A
#
# COMPACT_ATOMS: atom_id res chain seq x y z
N MET A 1 32.24 -4.55 -13.61
CA MET A 1 31.74 -3.74 -12.47
C MET A 1 30.73 -2.66 -12.87
N LYS A 2 31.00 -1.82 -13.89
CA LYS A 2 30.04 -0.76 -14.31
C LYS A 2 28.66 -1.30 -14.72
N THR A 3 28.62 -2.41 -15.45
CA THR A 3 27.36 -3.06 -15.87
C THR A 3 26.54 -3.60 -14.70
N ALA A 4 27.19 -4.28 -13.75
CA ALA A 4 26.53 -4.83 -12.56
C ALA A 4 25.92 -3.73 -11.67
N SER A 5 26.62 -2.61 -11.44
CA SER A 5 26.07 -1.51 -10.62
C SER A 5 24.92 -0.76 -11.29
N ILE A 6 24.92 -0.69 -12.63
CA ILE A 6 23.77 -0.15 -13.40
C ILE A 6 22.58 -1.10 -13.27
N LEU A 7 22.79 -2.41 -13.45
CA LEU A 7 21.74 -3.40 -13.37
C LEU A 7 21.05 -3.39 -11.99
N VAL A 8 21.83 -3.38 -10.90
CA VAL A 8 21.29 -3.30 -9.53
C VAL A 8 20.48 -2.02 -9.33
N LEU A 9 20.97 -0.87 -9.80
CA LEU A 9 20.23 0.39 -9.71
C LEU A 9 18.90 0.35 -10.48
N VAL A 10 18.91 -0.17 -11.71
CA VAL A 10 17.70 -0.29 -12.54
C VAL A 10 16.67 -1.20 -11.88
N ILE A 11 17.09 -2.36 -11.37
CA ILE A 11 16.21 -3.29 -10.65
C ILE A 11 15.64 -2.61 -9.39
N SER A 12 16.48 -1.95 -8.58
CA SER A 12 16.04 -1.24 -7.37
C SER A 12 14.98 -0.17 -7.68
N ILE A 13 15.18 0.61 -8.75
CA ILE A 13 14.23 1.63 -9.20
C ILE A 13 12.93 0.97 -9.68
N ALA A 14 13.01 -0.07 -10.51
CA ALA A 14 11.83 -0.77 -11.02
C ALA A 14 10.99 -1.39 -9.90
N CYS A 15 11.63 -2.08 -8.94
CA CYS A 15 10.95 -2.65 -7.77
C CYS A 15 10.32 -1.57 -6.89
N SER A 16 11.02 -0.45 -6.69
CA SER A 16 10.51 0.67 -5.89
C SER A 16 9.32 1.35 -6.56
N ALA A 17 9.37 1.54 -7.89
CA ALA A 17 8.25 2.06 -8.65
C ALA A 17 7.03 1.12 -8.59
N ALA A 18 7.24 -0.19 -8.75
CA ALA A 18 6.18 -1.18 -8.62
C ALA A 18 5.56 -1.16 -7.21
N LEU A 19 6.38 -1.06 -6.16
CA LEU A 19 5.92 -0.96 -4.78
C LEU A 19 5.06 0.30 -4.55
N LEU A 20 5.48 1.44 -5.09
CA LEU A 20 4.72 2.68 -5.00
C LEU A 20 3.38 2.59 -5.76
N VAL A 21 3.36 1.97 -6.95
CA VAL A 21 2.12 1.75 -7.71
C VAL A 21 1.17 0.82 -6.95
N LEU A 22 1.67 -0.28 -6.38
CA LEU A 22 0.86 -1.20 -5.57
C LEU A 22 0.26 -0.51 -4.34
N SER A 23 0.99 0.43 -3.74
CA SER A 23 0.51 1.19 -2.58
C SER A 23 -0.67 2.13 -2.87
N LEU A 24 -1.03 2.32 -4.14
CA LEU A 24 -2.22 3.10 -4.53
C LEU A 24 -3.53 2.31 -4.32
N TRP A 25 -3.47 0.99 -4.18
CA TRP A 25 -4.66 0.15 -4.00
C TRP A 25 -4.91 -0.16 -2.52
N PRO A 26 -6.06 0.26 -1.96
CA PRO A 26 -6.53 -0.15 -0.65
C PRO A 26 -6.52 -1.69 -0.51
N GLY A 27 -5.91 -2.23 0.56
CA GLY A 27 -5.89 -3.67 0.84
C GLY A 27 -4.89 -4.52 0.04
N ALA A 28 -4.16 -3.94 -0.93
CA ALA A 28 -3.19 -4.69 -1.74
C ALA A 28 -2.10 -5.34 -0.87
N PHE A 29 -1.63 -4.64 0.16
CA PHE A 29 -0.62 -5.19 1.08
C PHE A 29 -1.16 -6.25 2.02
N ASP A 30 -2.43 -6.18 2.43
CA ASP A 30 -3.02 -7.20 3.31
C ASP A 30 -3.11 -8.55 2.57
N THR A 31 -3.50 -8.52 1.29
CA THR A 31 -3.49 -9.71 0.44
C THR A 31 -2.07 -10.21 0.16
N LEU A 32 -1.13 -9.31 -0.14
CA LEU A 32 0.26 -9.66 -0.40
C LEU A 32 1.01 -10.11 0.84
N TYR A 33 0.64 -9.67 2.04
CA TYR A 33 1.30 -10.03 3.29
C TYR A 33 1.29 -11.54 3.50
N PHE A 34 0.15 -12.18 3.23
CA PHE A 34 0.04 -13.62 3.34
C PHE A 34 0.97 -14.35 2.36
N ILE A 35 0.97 -13.93 1.09
CA ILE A 35 1.85 -14.49 0.05
C ILE A 35 3.32 -14.24 0.40
N ALA A 36 3.64 -13.06 0.91
CA ALA A 36 4.98 -12.68 1.34
C ALA A 36 5.45 -13.54 2.52
N LEU A 37 4.57 -13.81 3.50
CA LEU A 37 4.86 -14.70 4.63
C LEU A 37 5.14 -16.12 4.15
N LEU A 38 4.29 -16.67 3.28
CA LEU A 38 4.44 -18.02 2.75
C LEU A 38 5.73 -18.18 1.93
N THR A 39 6.10 -17.16 1.18
CA THR A 39 7.32 -17.15 0.37
C THR A 39 8.56 -16.62 1.10
N ALA A 40 8.42 -16.15 2.35
CA ALA A 40 9.51 -15.55 3.13
C ALA A 40 10.68 -16.50 3.34
N VAL A 41 10.42 -17.82 3.43
CA VAL A 41 11.46 -18.86 3.55
C VAL A 41 12.46 -18.82 2.39
N PHE A 42 12.07 -18.32 1.22
CA PHE A 42 12.95 -18.13 0.07
C PHE A 42 13.53 -16.71 0.03
N TRP A 43 12.68 -15.70 0.26
CA TRP A 43 13.08 -14.29 0.12
C TRP A 43 14.04 -13.84 1.21
N VAL A 44 13.88 -14.29 2.46
CA VAL A 44 14.73 -13.86 3.59
C VAL A 44 16.17 -14.35 3.41
N PRO A 45 16.44 -15.63 3.08
CA PRO A 45 17.81 -16.06 2.77
C PRO A 45 18.40 -15.33 1.56
N MET A 46 17.62 -15.13 0.49
CA MET A 46 18.08 -14.40 -0.69
C MET A 46 18.46 -12.95 -0.36
N ALA A 47 17.64 -12.25 0.43
CA ALA A 47 17.92 -10.90 0.89
C ALA A 47 19.17 -10.86 1.79
N GLY A 48 19.33 -11.84 2.68
CA GLY A 48 20.51 -11.99 3.54
C GLY A 48 21.80 -12.18 2.73
N ILE A 49 21.79 -13.07 1.73
CA ILE A 49 22.93 -13.29 0.82
C ILE A 49 23.22 -12.01 0.02
N GLY A 50 22.18 -11.34 -0.51
CA GLY A 50 22.34 -10.09 -1.25
C GLY A 50 22.97 -8.98 -0.40
N ALA A 51 22.48 -8.81 0.84
CA ALA A 51 23.03 -7.84 1.79
C ALA A 51 24.48 -8.18 2.16
N LEU A 52 24.82 -9.45 2.37
CA LEU A 52 26.19 -9.89 2.64
C LEU A 52 27.11 -9.61 1.46
N VAL A 53 26.68 -9.88 0.23
CA VAL A 53 27.44 -9.57 -0.98
C VAL A 53 27.68 -8.06 -1.10
N LEU A 54 26.65 -7.24 -0.89
CA LEU A 54 26.78 -5.77 -0.90
C LEU A 54 27.75 -5.28 0.17
N LEU A 55 27.68 -5.83 1.39
CA LEU A 55 28.58 -5.50 2.49
C LEU A 55 30.03 -5.87 2.17
N VAL A 56 30.28 -7.09 1.69
CA VAL A 56 31.62 -7.55 1.30
C VAL A 56 32.19 -6.67 0.18
N LEU A 57 31.36 -6.30 -0.80
CA LEU A 57 31.78 -5.39 -1.88
C LEU A 57 32.10 -3.98 -1.35
N ALA A 58 31.28 -3.45 -0.44
CA ALA A 58 31.51 -2.15 0.19
C ALA A 58 32.82 -2.15 1.00
N ILE A 59 33.03 -3.15 1.85
CA ILE A 59 34.25 -3.31 2.65
C ILE A 59 35.48 -3.43 1.74
N ARG A 60 35.41 -4.24 0.68
CA ARG A 60 36.52 -4.38 -0.28
C ARG A 60 36.86 -3.06 -0.98
N MET A 61 35.87 -2.21 -1.27
CA MET A 61 36.11 -0.89 -1.88
C MET A 61 36.82 0.05 -0.91
N VAL A 62 36.44 0.04 0.37
CA VAL A 62 37.09 0.85 1.42
C VAL A 62 38.53 0.38 1.66
N ILE A 63 38.74 -0.93 1.85
CA ILE A 63 40.06 -1.50 2.18
C ILE A 63 41.07 -1.36 1.04
N LYS A 64 40.66 -1.62 -0.21
CA LYS A 64 41.60 -1.57 -1.35
C LYS A 64 42.00 -0.14 -1.74
N GLY A 65 41.62 0.88 -0.96
CA GLY A 65 41.79 2.28 -1.32
C GLY A 65 41.31 2.53 -2.73
N ALA A 66 40.26 1.80 -3.14
CA ALA A 66 40.01 1.59 -4.54
C ALA A 66 39.72 2.96 -5.12
N ARG A 67 40.55 3.38 -6.09
CA ARG A 67 40.21 4.38 -7.12
C ARG A 67 39.01 3.92 -7.96
N GLY A 68 38.06 3.21 -7.36
CA GLY A 68 36.75 2.97 -7.94
C GLY A 68 36.16 4.34 -8.20
N SER A 69 35.74 4.54 -9.45
CA SER A 69 35.06 5.77 -9.86
C SER A 69 34.01 6.10 -8.80
N ARG A 70 34.10 7.29 -8.19
CA ARG A 70 33.13 7.83 -7.22
C ARG A 70 31.68 7.58 -7.66
N ALA A 71 31.44 7.56 -8.97
CA ALA A 71 30.17 7.20 -9.58
C ALA A 71 29.65 5.79 -9.23
N SER A 72 30.51 4.77 -9.14
CA SER A 72 30.11 3.41 -8.78
C SER A 72 29.69 3.29 -7.32
N LEU A 73 30.35 4.02 -6.41
CA LEU A 73 29.97 4.08 -5.00
C LEU A 73 28.63 4.79 -4.84
N VAL A 74 28.47 5.96 -5.48
CA VAL A 74 27.21 6.72 -5.47
C VAL A 74 26.06 5.87 -5.99
N ARG A 75 26.23 5.12 -7.08
CA ARG A 75 25.19 4.22 -7.61
C ARG A 75 24.77 3.15 -6.62
N LEU A 76 25.71 2.53 -5.90
CA LEU A 76 25.38 1.51 -4.90
C LEU A 76 24.65 2.11 -3.70
N VAL A 77 25.08 3.29 -3.23
CA VAL A 77 24.39 4.01 -2.15
C VAL A 77 22.97 4.38 -2.56
N VAL A 78 22.79 4.93 -3.76
CA VAL A 78 21.46 5.27 -4.30
C VAL A 78 20.60 4.01 -4.47
N ALA A 79 21.16 2.94 -5.04
CA ALA A 79 20.44 1.68 -5.24
C ALA A 79 19.98 1.04 -3.92
N GLY A 80 20.72 1.26 -2.82
CA GLY A 80 20.31 0.88 -1.47
C GLY A 80 19.28 1.85 -0.88
N ALA A 81 19.50 3.15 -0.98
CA ALA A 81 18.64 4.17 -0.38
C ALA A 81 17.22 4.22 -0.98
N VAL A 82 17.09 4.02 -2.29
CA VAL A 82 15.82 4.13 -3.02
C VAL A 82 14.74 3.17 -2.48
N PRO A 83 15.00 1.86 -2.30
CA PRO A 83 14.06 0.94 -1.66
C PRO A 83 13.65 1.35 -0.24
N PHE A 84 14.60 1.79 0.61
CA PHE A 84 14.28 2.20 1.99
C PHE A 84 13.38 3.43 2.03
N LEU A 85 13.68 4.43 1.19
CA LEU A 85 12.86 5.62 1.08
C LEU A 85 11.46 5.28 0.55
N SER A 86 11.38 4.41 -0.45
CA SER A 86 10.10 3.96 -1.02
C SER A 86 9.26 3.21 -0.01
N LEU A 87 9.88 2.33 0.79
CA LEU A 87 9.22 1.65 1.89
C LEU A 87 8.68 2.63 2.94
N ALA A 88 9.48 3.63 3.34
CA ALA A 88 9.04 4.67 4.27
C ALA A 88 7.84 5.49 3.73
N ILE A 89 7.86 5.81 2.44
CA ILE A 89 6.76 6.49 1.74
C ILE A 89 5.48 5.63 1.74
N VAL A 90 5.61 4.33 1.48
CA VAL A 90 4.48 3.39 1.52
C VAL A 90 3.92 3.24 2.93
N LEU A 91 4.76 3.07 3.94
CA LEU A 91 4.32 2.91 5.34
C LEU A 91 3.54 4.12 5.87
N THR A 92 3.78 5.30 5.32
CA THR A 92 3.08 6.54 5.68
C THR A 92 1.83 6.80 4.85
N ASN A 93 1.46 5.88 3.94
CA ASN A 93 0.33 5.98 3.02
C ASN A 93 0.34 7.25 2.16
N ILE A 94 1.51 7.86 1.92
CA ILE A 94 1.62 9.09 1.12
C ILE A 94 1.09 8.90 -0.31
N PRO A 95 1.44 7.81 -1.04
CA PRO A 95 0.96 7.62 -2.41
C PRO A 95 -0.56 7.53 -2.48
N LEU A 96 -1.16 6.74 -1.58
CA LEU A 96 -2.62 6.61 -1.47
C LEU A 96 -3.29 7.96 -1.18
N ARG A 97 -2.74 8.74 -0.24
CA ARG A 97 -3.25 10.09 0.09
C ARG A 97 -3.22 11.02 -1.10
N LEU A 98 -2.09 11.07 -1.82
CA LEU A 98 -1.92 11.92 -3.00
C LEU A 98 -2.89 11.51 -4.11
N ALA A 99 -2.95 10.21 -4.43
CA ALA A 99 -3.90 9.70 -5.42
C ALA A 99 -5.35 10.03 -5.05
N PHE A 100 -5.68 9.93 -3.75
CA PHE A 100 -7.03 10.23 -3.29
C PHE A 100 -7.35 11.72 -3.40
N ILE A 101 -6.41 12.61 -3.08
CA ILE A 101 -6.59 14.06 -3.25
C ILE A 101 -6.96 14.39 -4.71
N PHE A 102 -6.31 13.77 -5.70
CA PHE A 102 -6.63 14.00 -7.11
C PHE A 102 -8.00 13.45 -7.53
N CYS A 103 -8.44 12.34 -6.92
CA CYS A 103 -9.71 11.71 -7.25
C CYS A 103 -10.88 12.16 -6.36
N ARG A 104 -10.61 12.92 -5.29
CA ARG A 104 -11.58 13.33 -4.27
C ARG A 104 -12.85 13.97 -4.86
N PRO A 105 -12.78 14.91 -5.82
CA PRO A 105 -13.99 15.52 -6.37
C PRO A 105 -14.95 14.50 -6.99
N SER A 106 -14.42 13.42 -7.56
CA SER A 106 -15.24 12.34 -8.13
C SER A 106 -15.99 11.54 -7.07
N PHE A 107 -15.46 11.44 -5.85
CA PHE A 107 -16.14 10.77 -4.72
C PHE A 107 -17.17 11.70 -4.06
N GLU A 108 -16.85 12.99 -3.93
CA GLU A 108 -17.74 13.97 -3.29
C GLU A 108 -19.12 14.04 -3.96
N GLN A 109 -19.19 13.86 -5.29
CA GLN A 109 -20.44 13.81 -6.05
C GLN A 109 -21.39 12.68 -5.61
N TRP A 110 -20.88 11.62 -4.97
CA TRP A 110 -21.66 10.46 -4.54
C TRP A 110 -21.97 10.47 -3.04
N VAL A 111 -21.44 11.43 -2.28
CA VAL A 111 -21.63 11.49 -0.83
C VAL A 111 -23.10 11.73 -0.49
N GLU A 112 -23.75 12.67 -1.18
CA GLU A 112 -25.15 13.04 -0.91
C GLU A 112 -26.15 11.99 -1.40
N SER A 113 -25.77 11.17 -2.40
CA SER A 113 -26.62 10.14 -2.98
C SER A 113 -26.46 8.77 -2.32
N ALA A 114 -25.60 8.65 -1.30
CA ALA A 114 -25.32 7.38 -0.66
C ALA A 114 -26.56 6.84 0.07
N PRO A 115 -26.99 5.59 -0.21
CA PRO A 115 -28.17 5.02 0.41
C PRO A 115 -27.90 4.73 1.88
N ALA A 116 -28.89 5.02 2.74
CA ALA A 116 -28.81 4.70 4.16
C ALA A 116 -28.87 3.17 4.35
N SER A 117 -27.85 2.60 4.99
CA SER A 117 -27.78 1.18 5.30
C SER A 117 -27.01 0.95 6.59
N GLN A 118 -27.58 0.12 7.48
CA GLN A 118 -26.87 -0.32 8.68
C GLN A 118 -25.93 -1.50 8.38
N TYR A 119 -26.29 -2.35 7.42
CA TYR A 119 -25.55 -3.56 7.05
C TYR A 119 -25.59 -3.74 5.53
N GLY A 120 -24.42 -3.88 4.92
CA GLY A 120 -24.24 -3.91 3.47
C GLY A 120 -24.39 -2.53 2.81
N GLY A 121 -24.26 -2.50 1.49
CA GLY A 121 -24.49 -1.29 0.71
C GLY A 121 -25.15 -1.57 -0.64
N GLU A 122 -25.39 -0.51 -1.40
CA GLU A 122 -25.88 -0.66 -2.76
C GLU A 122 -24.71 -1.02 -3.68
N THR A 123 -24.92 -1.98 -4.57
CA THR A 123 -23.92 -2.37 -5.57
C THR A 123 -23.73 -1.23 -6.56
N LEU A 124 -22.54 -0.64 -6.54
CA LEU A 124 -22.16 0.42 -7.46
C LEU A 124 -21.39 -0.12 -8.67
N ASN A 125 -20.46 -1.06 -8.44
CA ASN A 125 -19.64 -1.73 -9.46
C ASN A 125 -19.05 -0.78 -10.54
N ARG A 126 -18.70 0.45 -10.15
CA ARG A 126 -18.31 1.53 -11.06
C ARG A 126 -16.94 2.07 -10.73
N ARG A 127 -16.23 2.54 -11.75
CA ARG A 127 -14.98 3.27 -11.56
C ARG A 127 -15.25 4.70 -11.09
N ILE A 128 -14.75 5.06 -9.90
CA ILE A 128 -14.73 6.43 -9.37
C ILE A 128 -13.27 6.87 -9.24
N GLY A 129 -12.89 7.87 -10.04
CA GLY A 129 -11.48 8.26 -10.18
C GLY A 129 -10.65 7.08 -10.73
N MET A 130 -9.60 6.69 -10.01
CA MET A 130 -8.77 5.56 -10.41
C MET A 130 -9.24 4.20 -9.89
N TRP A 131 -10.13 4.16 -8.88
CA TRP A 131 -10.56 2.92 -8.24
C TRP A 131 -11.89 2.42 -8.76
N ARG A 132 -12.08 1.10 -8.74
CA ARG A 132 -13.39 0.47 -8.89
C ARG A 132 -14.03 0.40 -7.51
N VAL A 133 -15.23 0.95 -7.38
CA VAL A 133 -16.03 0.87 -6.16
C VAL A 133 -17.12 -0.16 -6.40
N ASP A 134 -17.13 -1.20 -5.59
CA ASP A 134 -18.04 -2.33 -5.72
C ASP A 134 -19.37 -2.03 -5.02
N GLU A 135 -19.31 -1.47 -3.81
CA GLU A 135 -20.47 -1.07 -3.01
C GLU A 135 -20.24 0.27 -2.32
N TYR A 136 -21.32 0.97 -2.01
CA TYR A 136 -21.30 2.20 -1.22
C TYR A 136 -22.56 2.33 -0.35
N ALA A 137 -22.44 3.01 0.79
CA ALA A 137 -23.53 3.19 1.75
C ALA A 137 -23.26 4.34 2.72
N ALA A 138 -24.32 4.93 3.25
CA ALA A 138 -24.30 5.82 4.40
C ALA A 138 -24.74 5.05 5.65
N ASP A 139 -23.95 5.11 6.73
CA ASP A 139 -24.35 4.55 8.01
C ASP A 139 -25.39 5.46 8.72
N PRO A 140 -26.12 4.94 9.73
CA PRO A 140 -27.10 5.74 10.48
C PRO A 140 -26.53 6.95 11.25
N ARG A 141 -25.20 7.07 11.34
CA ARG A 141 -24.47 8.13 12.06
C ARG A 141 -23.92 9.20 11.12
N GLY A 142 -24.20 9.08 9.81
CA GLY A 142 -23.82 10.05 8.78
C GLY A 142 -22.46 9.80 8.12
N GLY A 143 -21.79 8.68 8.42
CA GLY A 143 -20.57 8.29 7.71
C GLY A 143 -20.91 7.65 6.37
N VAL A 144 -20.22 8.07 5.29
CA VAL A 144 -20.41 7.50 3.95
C VAL A 144 -19.20 6.67 3.55
N TYR A 145 -19.43 5.44 3.12
CA TYR A 145 -18.39 4.44 2.86
C TYR A 145 -18.45 3.98 1.41
N PHE A 146 -17.29 3.87 0.77
CA PHE A 146 -17.10 3.38 -0.59
C PHE A 146 -16.14 2.20 -0.54
N ARG A 147 -16.65 0.98 -0.73
CA ARG A 147 -15.85 -0.25 -0.74
C ARG A 147 -15.19 -0.43 -2.12
N VAL A 148 -13.86 -0.48 -2.12
CA VAL A 148 -13.02 -0.60 -3.32
C VAL A 148 -12.60 -2.05 -3.59
N GLY A 149 -12.65 -2.89 -2.56
CA GLY A 149 -12.41 -4.31 -2.72
C GLY A 149 -12.55 -5.06 -1.42
N THR A 150 -12.66 -6.37 -1.56
CA THR A 150 -12.61 -7.34 -0.47
C THR A 150 -11.43 -8.28 -0.68
N GLY A 151 -10.86 -8.77 0.41
CA GLY A 151 -9.74 -9.70 0.40
C GLY A 151 -9.72 -10.58 1.64
N GLN A 152 -8.88 -11.61 1.65
CA GLN A 152 -8.73 -12.47 2.82
C GLN A 152 -8.00 -11.74 3.95
N ASP A 153 -8.46 -11.94 5.19
CA ASP A 153 -7.76 -11.52 6.40
C ASP A 153 -6.61 -12.49 6.73
N GLY A 154 -5.56 -12.44 5.91
CA GLY A 154 -4.37 -13.28 6.09
C GLY A 154 -4.65 -14.78 5.92
N LEU A 155 -4.46 -15.56 6.99
CA LEU A 155 -4.55 -17.03 7.01
C LEU A 155 -5.96 -17.57 7.30
N GLY A 156 -6.91 -16.71 7.68
CA GLY A 156 -8.27 -17.10 8.09
C GLY A 156 -9.27 -17.11 6.93
N PRO A 157 -10.47 -17.70 7.13
CA PRO A 157 -11.57 -17.62 6.17
C PRO A 157 -12.23 -16.23 6.09
N ASN A 158 -11.79 -15.31 6.95
CA ASN A 158 -12.43 -14.03 7.17
C ASN A 158 -12.15 -13.08 6.00
N THR A 159 -13.14 -12.24 5.69
CA THR A 159 -13.06 -11.28 4.59
C THR A 159 -12.89 -9.88 5.16
N MET A 160 -11.88 -9.18 4.65
CA MET A 160 -11.60 -7.79 4.91
C MET A 160 -12.14 -6.92 3.78
N SER A 161 -12.92 -5.91 4.15
CA SER A 161 -13.39 -4.85 3.28
C SER A 161 -12.47 -3.63 3.39
N HIS A 162 -12.09 -3.08 2.24
CA HIS A 162 -11.21 -1.91 2.14
C HIS A 162 -11.86 -0.81 1.31
N GLY A 163 -11.57 0.45 1.66
CA GLY A 163 -12.07 1.54 0.85
C GLY A 163 -11.87 2.93 1.45
N PHE A 164 -12.72 3.84 1.03
CA PHE A 164 -12.71 5.24 1.43
C PHE A 164 -13.97 5.59 2.21
N ALA A 165 -13.85 6.45 3.21
CA ALA A 165 -14.97 6.90 4.00
C ALA A 165 -14.94 8.42 4.18
N PHE A 166 -16.09 9.05 4.04
CA PHE A 166 -16.33 10.45 4.38
C PHE A 166 -17.00 10.52 5.75
N LYS A 167 -16.39 11.27 6.69
CA LYS A 167 -16.86 11.42 8.07
C LYS A 167 -17.22 10.08 8.75
N PRO A 168 -16.35 9.04 8.71
CA PRO A 168 -16.65 7.77 9.36
C PRO A 168 -16.80 7.92 10.87
N ASN A 169 -17.65 7.07 11.46
CA ASN A 169 -17.78 6.94 12.90
C ASN A 169 -16.62 6.11 13.51
N PHE A 170 -16.66 5.81 14.82
CA PHE A 170 -15.61 5.05 15.52
C PHE A 170 -15.97 3.57 15.79
N GLU A 171 -17.22 3.18 15.62
CA GLU A 171 -17.72 1.89 16.08
C GLU A 171 -17.81 0.84 14.97
N GLY A 172 -17.84 1.25 13.70
CA GLY A 172 -17.87 0.30 12.58
C GLY A 172 -18.21 0.92 11.24
N SER A 173 -18.59 0.06 10.29
CA SER A 173 -19.04 0.43 8.96
C SER A 173 -20.22 -0.44 8.52
N PRO A 174 -20.92 -0.07 7.43
CA PRO A 174 -21.91 -0.96 6.82
C PRO A 174 -21.29 -2.27 6.27
N PHE A 175 -19.97 -2.31 6.05
CA PHE A 175 -19.25 -3.45 5.46
C PHE A 175 -18.49 -4.27 6.52
N GLY A 176 -19.03 -4.35 7.73
CA GLY A 176 -18.41 -5.05 8.85
C GLY A 176 -18.12 -4.13 10.04
N ASN A 177 -17.88 -4.76 11.20
CA ASN A 177 -17.64 -4.08 12.48
C ASN A 177 -16.39 -4.62 13.21
N ALA A 178 -15.90 -5.81 12.88
CA ALA A 178 -14.72 -6.38 13.52
C ALA A 178 -13.42 -5.76 12.99
N LYS A 179 -12.44 -5.57 13.87
CA LYS A 179 -11.11 -5.01 13.55
C LYS A 179 -11.19 -3.69 12.75
N TYR A 180 -12.23 -2.88 12.96
CA TYR A 180 -12.43 -1.64 12.25
C TYR A 180 -11.26 -0.68 12.47
N ARG A 181 -10.56 -0.34 11.37
CA ARG A 181 -9.44 0.59 11.35
C ARG A 181 -9.70 1.70 10.35
N ARG A 182 -9.28 2.90 10.72
CA ARG A 182 -9.39 4.09 9.89
C ARG A 182 -8.12 4.92 9.94
N SER A 183 -7.68 5.39 8.79
CA SER A 183 -6.51 6.25 8.65
C SER A 183 -6.88 7.49 7.86
N ARG A 184 -6.53 8.67 8.38
CA ARG A 184 -6.90 9.93 7.73
C ARG A 184 -6.21 10.06 6.37
N LEU A 185 -6.96 10.50 5.37
CA LEU A 185 -6.43 10.83 4.04
C LEU A 185 -6.25 12.34 3.88
N THR A 186 -7.35 13.08 3.84
CA THR A 186 -7.38 14.55 3.68
C THR A 186 -8.73 15.09 4.12
N GLY A 187 -8.76 16.27 4.78
CA GLY A 187 -10.02 16.84 5.29
C GLY A 187 -10.77 15.85 6.19
N ASP A 188 -12.01 15.55 5.80
CA ASP A 188 -12.93 14.61 6.45
C ASP A 188 -12.92 13.21 5.83
N TRP A 189 -11.98 12.93 4.91
CA TRP A 189 -11.84 11.66 4.23
C TRP A 189 -10.81 10.75 4.91
N PHE A 190 -11.15 9.46 4.97
CA PHE A 190 -10.36 8.41 5.60
C PHE A 190 -10.28 7.19 4.68
N TYR A 191 -9.19 6.45 4.78
CA TYR A 191 -9.11 5.06 4.36
C TYR A 191 -9.70 4.22 5.49
N PHE A 192 -10.53 3.23 5.16
CA PHE A 192 -11.02 2.26 6.12
C PHE A 192 -10.65 0.83 5.74
N GLN A 193 -10.52 0.01 6.77
CA GLN A 193 -10.33 -1.43 6.69
C GLN A 193 -11.17 -2.05 7.79
N VAL A 194 -11.89 -3.11 7.47
CA VAL A 194 -12.80 -3.75 8.41
C VAL A 194 -12.99 -5.22 8.05
N SER A 195 -13.14 -6.06 9.06
CA SER A 195 -13.46 -7.48 8.90
C SER A 195 -14.98 -7.68 9.01
N ASP A 196 -15.50 -8.60 8.21
CA ASP A 196 -16.91 -9.04 8.24
C ASP A 196 -17.20 -10.05 9.37
N ASP A 197 -16.28 -10.20 10.34
CA ASP A 197 -16.47 -11.12 11.47
C ASP A 197 -17.60 -10.65 12.40
N TYR A 198 -18.48 -11.59 12.77
CA TYR A 198 -19.53 -11.41 13.79
C TYR A 198 -19.09 -11.99 15.14
#